data_AF-D8MA12-F1
#
_entry.id   AF-D8MA12-F1
#
_cell.length_a   1.000
_cell.length_b   1.000
_cell.length_c   1.000
_cell.angle_alpha   90.00
_cell.angle_beta   90.00
_cell.angle_gamma   90.00
#
_symmetry.space_group_name_H-M   'P 1'
#
loop_
_entity.id
_entity.type
_entity.pdbx_description
1 polymer ?
#
loop_
_entity_poly.entity_id
_entity_poly.type
_entity_poly.pdbx_seq_one_letter_code
_entity_poly.pdbx_strand_id
1 'polypeptide(L)'
;MQDTNEKAEKAIEALGCMKPQNQENDILIPVSSNILIPGKLDNVDHVYVSVGTGYVVEKTVEDATTFFTNQANMLSGSIKTIRSQAMSIEDQLVPLQRMIEIRRQQQEAAKAKQLLVCCNKHPSSNNHVMYGVFGCEFPPGRFSAIYGFCSSLVRSTTCPGIPRGEFITKNGEVCGRSG
;
A
#
# COMPACT_ATOMS: atom_id res chain seq x y z
N MET A 1 8.77 -19.38 5.69
CA MET A 1 7.90 -20.57 5.59
C MET A 1 8.34 -21.51 4.47
N GLN A 2 8.83 -21.00 3.33
CA GLN A 2 9.38 -21.85 2.26
C GLN A 2 10.58 -22.69 2.72
N ASP A 3 11.54 -22.10 3.44
CA ASP A 3 12.73 -22.82 3.94
C ASP A 3 12.37 -24.00 4.87
N THR A 4 11.28 -23.89 5.64
CA THR A 4 10.82 -24.97 6.51
C THR A 4 10.26 -26.13 5.71
N ASN A 5 9.57 -25.84 4.60
CA ASN A 5 9.04 -26.86 3.71
C ASN A 5 10.18 -27.59 2.97
N GLU A 6 11.17 -26.85 2.48
CA GLU A 6 12.36 -27.43 1.85
C GLU A 6 13.16 -28.31 2.83
N LYS A 7 13.26 -27.90 4.10
CA LYS A 7 13.87 -28.74 5.16
C LYS A 7 13.09 -30.03 5.39
N ALA A 8 11.76 -30.00 5.33
CA ALA A 8 10.93 -31.19 5.46
C ALA A 8 11.10 -32.14 4.26
N GLU A 9 11.18 -31.61 3.04
CA GLU A 9 11.44 -32.41 1.83
C GLU A 9 12.83 -33.08 1.88
N LYS A 10 13.87 -32.34 2.24
CA LYS A 10 15.23 -32.90 2.45
C LYS A 10 15.26 -33.97 3.54
N ALA A 11 14.47 -33.80 4.60
CA ALA A 11 14.36 -34.80 5.66
C ALA A 11 13.73 -36.10 5.15
N ILE A 12 12.70 -36.02 4.29
CA ILE A 12 12.07 -37.20 3.66
C ILE A 12 13.07 -37.92 2.75
N GLU A 13 13.84 -37.17 1.95
CA GLU A 13 14.88 -37.76 1.11
C GLU A 13 15.97 -38.46 1.95
N ALA A 14 16.40 -37.84 3.05
CA ALA A 14 17.38 -38.42 3.96
C ALA A 14 16.86 -39.70 4.66
N LEU A 15 15.57 -39.73 5.04
CA LEU A 15 14.93 -40.93 5.59
C LEU A 15 14.88 -42.07 4.56
N GLY A 16 14.79 -41.77 3.26
CA GLY A 16 14.87 -42.77 2.20
C GLY A 16 16.22 -43.49 2.09
N CYS A 17 17.29 -42.89 2.62
CA CYS A 17 18.61 -43.50 2.70
C CYS A 17 18.78 -44.41 3.93
N MET A 18 17.85 -44.41 4.88
CA MET A 18 17.86 -45.30 6.05
C MET A 18 17.28 -46.66 5.66
N LYS A 19 18.12 -47.52 5.08
CA LYS A 19 17.78 -48.90 4.70
C LYS A 19 18.60 -49.89 5.54
N PRO A 20 18.10 -51.10 5.83
CA PRO A 20 18.83 -52.09 6.62
C PRO A 20 20.17 -52.49 5.98
N GLN A 21 20.30 -52.34 4.65
CA GLN A 21 21.56 -52.52 3.92
C GLN A 21 22.67 -51.55 4.32
N ASN A 22 22.30 -50.44 4.97
CA ASN A 22 23.20 -49.41 5.43
C ASN A 22 23.55 -49.53 6.92
N GLN A 23 23.09 -50.59 7.60
CA GLN A 23 23.57 -50.93 8.94
C GLN A 23 25.09 -51.14 8.90
N GLU A 24 25.80 -50.55 9.86
CA GLU A 24 27.26 -50.58 9.99
C GLU A 24 28.08 -49.84 8.91
N ASN A 25 27.45 -49.13 7.97
CA ASN A 25 28.18 -48.32 7.01
C ASN A 25 28.88 -47.13 7.68
N ASP A 26 30.08 -46.79 7.17
CA ASP A 26 30.83 -45.62 7.61
C ASP A 26 30.16 -44.34 7.07
N ILE A 27 29.73 -43.48 7.99
CA ILE A 27 29.11 -42.18 7.70
C ILE A 27 30.04 -41.04 8.14
N LEU A 28 29.98 -39.91 7.43
CA LEU A 28 30.73 -38.72 7.77
C LEU A 28 29.79 -37.67 8.36
N ILE A 29 30.04 -37.28 9.61
CA ILE A 29 29.22 -36.31 10.33
C ILE A 29 29.93 -34.96 10.28
N PRO A 30 29.31 -33.91 9.70
CA PRO A 30 29.89 -32.57 9.69
C PRO A 30 29.75 -31.93 11.07
N VAL A 31 30.88 -31.65 11.72
CA VAL A 31 30.92 -30.89 13.00
C VAL A 31 31.13 -29.40 12.74
N SER A 32 31.80 -29.07 11.64
CA SER A 32 32.04 -27.70 11.18
C SER A 32 32.16 -27.69 9.66
N SER A 33 32.19 -26.51 9.03
CA SER A 33 32.16 -26.35 7.56
C SER A 33 33.19 -27.20 6.81
N ASN A 34 34.37 -27.43 7.41
CA ASN A 34 35.49 -28.15 6.78
C ASN A 34 35.94 -29.39 7.59
N ILE A 35 35.22 -29.77 8.65
CA ILE A 35 35.62 -30.88 9.54
C ILE A 35 34.50 -31.92 9.54
N LEU A 36 34.86 -33.12 9.09
CA LEU A 36 34.01 -34.29 9.00
C LEU A 36 34.60 -35.39 9.89
N ILE A 37 33.78 -35.97 10.76
CA ILE A 37 34.19 -37.04 11.66
C ILE A 37 33.57 -38.36 11.19
N PRO A 38 34.35 -39.44 11.04
CA PRO A 38 33.80 -40.76 10.72
C PRO A 38 33.01 -41.31 11.91
N GLY A 39 31.85 -41.90 11.62
CA GLY A 39 31.01 -42.62 12.57
C GLY A 39 30.36 -43.81 11.89
N LYS A 40 29.75 -44.69 12.68
CA LYS A 40 28.97 -45.83 12.18
C LYS A 40 27.53 -45.69 12.59
N LEU A 41 26.64 -46.17 11.73
CA LEU A 41 25.21 -46.18 11.99
C LEU A 41 24.82 -47.47 12.72
N ASP A 42 24.42 -47.34 13.99
CA ASP A 42 24.04 -48.45 14.87
C ASP A 42 22.58 -48.87 14.67
N ASN A 43 21.66 -47.90 14.62
CA ASN A 43 20.22 -48.14 14.46
C ASN A 43 19.69 -47.42 13.23
N VAL A 44 18.96 -48.16 12.38
CA VAL A 44 18.37 -47.65 11.12
C VAL A 44 16.85 -47.58 11.20
N ASP A 45 16.24 -48.30 12.13
CA ASP A 45 14.78 -48.41 12.25
C ASP A 45 14.15 -47.25 13.03
N HIS A 46 14.94 -46.60 13.90
CA HIS A 46 14.49 -45.56 14.81
C HIS A 46 15.24 -44.23 14.58
N VAL A 47 14.48 -43.14 14.52
CA VAL A 47 14.98 -41.79 14.30
C VAL A 47 14.41 -40.83 15.33
N TYR A 48 15.23 -39.90 15.78
CA TYR A 48 14.83 -38.84 16.69
C TYR A 48 14.24 -37.66 15.92
N VAL A 49 12.98 -37.35 16.22
CA VAL A 49 12.24 -36.24 15.58
C VAL A 49 11.95 -35.15 16.62
N SER A 50 12.32 -33.90 16.30
CA SER A 50 11.99 -32.75 17.13
C SER A 50 10.55 -32.32 16.86
N VAL A 51 9.73 -32.34 17.91
CA VAL A 51 8.31 -31.94 17.86
C VAL A 51 8.10 -30.47 18.24
N GLY A 52 9.14 -29.83 18.80
CA GLY A 52 9.11 -28.43 19.25
C GLY A 52 9.33 -28.28 20.76
N THR A 53 9.53 -27.04 21.23
CA THR A 53 9.72 -26.70 22.66
C THR A 53 10.86 -27.43 23.38
N GLY A 54 11.84 -27.95 22.65
CA GLY A 54 12.99 -28.67 23.20
C GLY A 54 12.77 -30.17 23.44
N TYR A 55 11.62 -30.72 23.05
CA TYR A 55 11.37 -32.15 23.14
C TYR A 55 11.68 -32.87 21.84
N VAL A 56 12.31 -34.04 21.99
CA VAL A 56 12.66 -34.95 20.91
C VAL A 56 12.00 -36.29 21.20
N VAL A 57 11.33 -36.84 20.20
CA VAL A 57 10.60 -38.10 20.31
C VAL A 57 11.23 -39.10 19.37
N GLU A 58 11.47 -40.31 19.87
CA GLU A 58 11.89 -41.43 19.05
C GLU A 58 10.69 -41.95 18.23
N LYS A 59 10.88 -42.05 16.92
CA LYS A 59 9.87 -42.52 15.97
C LYS A 59 10.48 -43.56 15.03
N THR A 60 9.65 -44.43 14.49
CA THR A 60 10.07 -45.32 13.39
C THR A 60 10.27 -44.49 12.12
N VAL A 61 11.04 -45.01 11.15
CA VAL A 61 11.25 -44.34 9.85
C VAL A 61 9.94 -44.07 9.11
N GLU A 62 8.98 -44.99 9.18
CA GLU A 62 7.66 -44.84 8.58
C GLU A 62 6.85 -43.71 9.24
N ASP A 63 6.82 -43.68 10.58
CA ASP A 63 6.13 -42.64 11.35
C ASP A 63 6.79 -41.26 11.18
N ALA A 64 8.12 -41.23 11.02
CA ALA A 64 8.85 -40.00 10.73
C ALA A 64 8.50 -39.46 9.34
N THR A 65 8.40 -40.33 8.34
CA THR A 65 8.03 -39.97 6.97
C THR A 65 6.61 -39.38 6.92
N THR A 66 5.66 -40.02 7.61
CA THR A 66 4.28 -39.49 7.70
C THR A 66 4.23 -38.17 8.47
N PHE A 67 5.03 -38.01 9.52
CA PHE A 67 5.14 -36.75 10.27
C PHE A 67 5.63 -35.59 9.39
N PHE A 68 6.71 -35.76 8.64
CA PHE A 68 7.23 -34.72 7.75
C PHE A 68 6.29 -34.44 6.57
N THR A 69 5.63 -35.47 6.03
CA THR A 69 4.61 -35.30 4.98
C THR A 69 3.42 -34.49 5.49
N ASN A 70 2.94 -34.76 6.70
CA ASN A 70 1.86 -34.00 7.32
C ASN A 70 2.28 -32.56 7.60
N GLN A 71 3.52 -32.34 8.08
CA GLN A 71 4.08 -31.01 8.28
C GLN A 71 4.13 -30.21 6.96
N ALA A 72 4.59 -30.82 5.86
CA ALA A 72 4.61 -30.21 4.54
C ALA A 72 3.19 -29.86 4.03
N ASN A 73 2.22 -30.75 4.23
CA ASN A 73 0.81 -30.52 3.89
C ASN A 73 0.20 -29.35 4.69
N MET A 74 0.46 -29.26 5.99
CA MET A 74 0.00 -28.15 6.82
C MET A 74 0.62 -26.81 6.40
N LEU A 75 1.93 -26.80 6.13
CA LEU A 75 2.64 -25.59 5.67
C LEU A 75 2.16 -25.16 4.28
N SER A 76 2.01 -26.08 3.34
CA SER A 76 1.52 -25.78 2.00
C SER A 76 0.08 -25.28 2.00
N GLY A 77 -0.80 -25.84 2.85
CA GLY A 77 -2.15 -25.33 3.08
C GLY A 77 -2.14 -23.88 3.58
N SER A 78 -1.32 -23.60 4.59
CA SER A 78 -1.17 -22.26 5.16
C SER A 78 -0.66 -21.25 4.12
N ILE A 79 0.32 -21.63 3.31
CA ILE A 79 0.86 -20.79 2.22
C ILE A 79 -0.23 -20.48 1.19
N LYS A 80 -1.07 -21.46 0.81
CA LYS A 80 -2.18 -21.25 -0.14
C LYS A 80 -3.19 -20.26 0.40
N THR A 81 -3.57 -20.37 1.68
CA THR A 81 -4.52 -19.44 2.32
C THR A 81 -3.98 -18.02 2.40
N ILE A 82 -2.71 -17.85 2.78
CA ILE A 82 -2.09 -16.52 2.81
C ILE A 82 -2.03 -15.93 1.40
N ARG A 83 -1.69 -16.75 0.40
CA ARG A 83 -1.62 -16.31 -1.00
C ARG A 83 -2.99 -15.89 -1.53
N SER A 84 -4.06 -16.62 -1.21
CA SER A 84 -5.41 -16.25 -1.66
C SER A 84 -5.91 -14.98 -1.00
N GLN A 85 -5.58 -14.75 0.28
CA GLN A 85 -5.86 -13.50 0.96
C GLN A 85 -5.11 -12.33 0.33
N ALA A 86 -3.82 -12.50 0.00
CA ALA A 86 -3.04 -11.48 -0.70
C ALA A 86 -3.62 -11.14 -2.08
N MET A 87 -3.98 -12.15 -2.89
CA MET A 87 -4.63 -11.93 -4.18
C MET A 87 -5.96 -11.18 -4.04
N SER A 88 -6.78 -11.55 -3.04
CA SER A 88 -8.05 -10.85 -2.80
C SER A 88 -7.86 -9.38 -2.42
N ILE A 89 -6.76 -9.03 -1.76
CA ILE A 89 -6.44 -7.63 -1.44
C ILE A 89 -6.03 -6.90 -2.72
N GLU A 90 -5.15 -7.49 -3.53
CA GLU A 90 -4.72 -6.92 -4.81
C GLU A 90 -5.90 -6.67 -5.76
N ASP A 91 -6.83 -7.64 -5.85
CA ASP A 91 -8.05 -7.54 -6.66
C ASP A 91 -8.98 -6.42 -6.19
N GLN A 92 -9.01 -6.09 -4.89
CA GLN A 92 -9.79 -4.99 -4.36
C GLN A 92 -9.15 -3.62 -4.65
N LEU A 93 -7.82 -3.54 -4.79
CA LEU A 93 -7.12 -2.26 -5.02
C LEU A 93 -7.36 -1.71 -6.42
N VAL A 94 -7.39 -2.56 -7.46
CA VAL A 94 -7.60 -2.16 -8.86
C VAL A 94 -8.92 -1.41 -9.09
N PRO A 95 -10.10 -1.90 -8.65
CA PRO A 95 -11.36 -1.19 -8.81
C PRO A 95 -11.44 0.06 -7.94
N LEU A 96 -10.82 0.07 -6.75
CA LEU A 96 -10.75 1.28 -5.91
C LEU A 96 -9.96 2.38 -6.61
N GLN A 97 -8.80 2.08 -7.19
CA GLN A 97 -8.02 3.05 -7.98
C GLN A 97 -8.84 3.60 -9.15
N ARG A 98 -9.56 2.73 -9.88
CA ARG A 98 -10.44 3.16 -10.98
C ARG A 98 -11.58 4.06 -10.49
N MET A 99 -12.23 3.72 -9.38
CA MET A 99 -13.31 4.54 -8.81
C MET A 99 -12.82 5.89 -8.30
N ILE A 100 -11.61 5.97 -7.73
CA ILE A 100 -11.01 7.23 -7.30
C ILE A 100 -10.82 8.17 -8.50
N GLU A 101 -10.30 7.67 -9.62
CA GLU A 101 -10.09 8.49 -10.82
C GLU A 101 -11.42 8.98 -11.43
N ILE A 102 -12.44 8.12 -11.48
CA ILE A 102 -13.78 8.51 -11.96
C ILE A 102 -14.39 9.59 -11.06
N ARG A 103 -14.30 9.43 -9.72
CA ARG A 103 -14.82 10.42 -8.77
C ARG A 103 -14.05 11.75 -8.87
N ARG A 104 -12.74 11.71 -9.14
CA ARG A 104 -11.92 12.93 -9.34
C ARG A 104 -12.44 13.76 -10.51
N GLN A 105 -12.67 13.14 -11.66
CA GLN A 105 -13.18 13.83 -12.86
C GLN A 105 -14.58 14.42 -12.66
N GLN A 106 -15.46 13.69 -11.96
CA GLN A 106 -16.80 14.18 -11.63
C GLN A 106 -16.78 15.36 -10.66
N GLN A 107 -15.87 15.36 -9.68
CA GLN A 107 -15.72 16.48 -8.74
C GLN A 107 -15.24 17.76 -9.43
N GLU A 108 -14.32 17.65 -10.38
CA GLU A 108 -13.85 18.80 -11.18
C GLU A 108 -14.99 19.37 -12.04
N ALA A 109 -15.77 18.51 -12.70
CA ALA A 109 -16.94 18.94 -13.48
C ALA A 109 -18.07 19.52 -12.60
N ALA A 110 -18.28 18.99 -11.39
CA ALA A 110 -19.27 19.50 -10.44
C ALA A 110 -18.87 20.88 -9.88
N LYS A 111 -17.60 21.08 -9.52
CA LYS A 111 -17.05 22.39 -9.11
C LYS A 111 -17.19 23.42 -10.24
N ALA A 112 -16.89 23.04 -11.48
CA ALA A 112 -17.05 23.92 -12.64
C ALA A 112 -18.52 24.29 -12.90
N LYS A 113 -19.47 23.35 -12.73
CA LYS A 113 -20.91 23.64 -12.84
C LYS A 113 -21.43 24.52 -11.70
N GLN A 114 -20.92 24.37 -10.48
CA GLN A 114 -21.34 25.19 -9.34
C GLN A 114 -20.90 26.66 -9.49
N LEU A 115 -19.77 26.91 -10.17
CA LEU A 115 -19.31 28.26 -10.51
C LEU A 115 -20.23 28.95 -11.54
N LEU A 116 -20.89 28.19 -12.43
CA LEU A 116 -21.77 28.73 -13.49
C LEU A 116 -23.20 29.02 -13.00
N VAL A 117 -23.65 28.40 -11.90
CA VAL A 117 -25.00 28.63 -11.33
C VAL A 117 -25.08 29.93 -10.52
N CYS A 118 -23.96 30.49 -10.05
CA CYS A 118 -23.97 31.76 -9.32
C CYS A 118 -24.14 33.00 -10.22
N CYS A 119 -24.02 32.88 -11.55
CA CYS A 119 -24.15 34.02 -12.47
C CYS A 119 -25.57 34.26 -13.01
N ASN A 120 -26.57 33.42 -12.73
CA ASN A 120 -27.89 33.51 -13.37
C ASN A 120 -29.09 33.48 -12.40
N LYS A 121 -28.95 34.14 -11.25
CA LYS A 121 -30.09 34.44 -10.37
C LYS A 121 -30.08 35.90 -9.93
N HIS A 122 -30.35 36.80 -10.88
CA HIS A 122 -31.00 38.06 -10.56
C HIS A 122 -32.18 38.27 -11.51
N PRO A 123 -33.43 38.20 -11.02
CA PRO A 123 -34.54 38.83 -11.72
C PRO A 123 -34.33 40.34 -11.61
N SER A 124 -34.13 40.99 -12.76
CA SER A 124 -34.12 42.44 -12.90
C SER A 124 -35.47 43.00 -12.46
N SER A 125 -35.48 43.80 -11.41
CA SER A 125 -36.58 44.67 -11.04
C SER A 125 -36.05 45.83 -10.20
N ASN A 126 -36.06 47.00 -10.83
CA ASN A 126 -36.07 48.35 -10.27
C ASN A 126 -34.79 48.94 -9.64
N ASN A 127 -34.28 49.96 -10.35
CA ASN A 127 -33.70 51.21 -9.87
C ASN A 127 -33.71 51.39 -8.34
N HIS A 128 -32.58 51.08 -7.71
CA HIS A 128 -32.07 51.83 -6.58
C HIS A 128 -30.57 51.57 -6.45
N VAL A 129 -29.75 52.59 -6.69
CA VAL A 129 -28.33 52.56 -6.33
C VAL A 129 -28.27 52.71 -4.82
N MET A 130 -28.25 51.58 -4.11
CA MET A 130 -27.94 51.54 -2.69
C MET A 130 -26.44 51.35 -2.53
N TYR A 131 -25.78 52.38 -1.98
CA TYR A 131 -24.41 52.30 -1.48
C TYR A 131 -24.36 51.26 -0.36
N GLY A 132 -23.90 50.05 -0.69
CA GLY A 132 -23.63 49.00 0.28
C GLY A 132 -22.20 49.08 0.78
N VAL A 133 -22.02 49.57 2.01
CA VAL A 133 -20.77 49.41 2.76
C VAL A 133 -20.67 47.95 3.17
N PHE A 134 -19.87 47.15 2.46
CA PHE A 134 -19.42 45.86 2.99
C PHE A 134 -18.19 46.11 3.86
N GLY A 135 -18.42 46.18 5.17
CA GLY A 135 -17.36 46.16 6.17
C GLY A 135 -16.65 44.81 6.13
N CYS A 136 -15.40 44.80 5.69
CA CYS A 136 -14.46 43.74 6.01
C CYS A 136 -13.55 44.27 7.13
N GLU A 137 -13.77 43.77 8.33
CA GLU A 137 -12.96 44.07 9.51
C GLU A 137 -11.66 43.24 9.44
N PHE A 138 -10.51 43.90 9.32
CA PHE A 138 -9.16 43.31 9.46
C PHE A 138 -8.23 44.37 10.13
N PRO A 139 -7.20 43.95 10.90
CA PRO A 139 -6.57 44.70 11.99
C PRO A 139 -5.65 45.85 11.51
N PRO A 140 -5.22 46.77 12.40
CA PRO A 140 -4.93 48.15 12.03
C PRO A 140 -3.52 48.35 11.45
N GLY A 141 -3.41 49.25 10.47
CA GLY A 141 -2.11 49.84 10.08
C GLY A 141 -2.05 50.36 8.65
N ARG A 142 -2.15 51.69 8.50
CA ARG A 142 -2.01 52.52 7.28
C ARG A 142 -3.22 52.62 6.34
N PHE A 143 -3.93 53.74 6.49
CA PHE A 143 -4.74 54.36 5.45
C PHE A 143 -3.84 54.98 4.37
N SER A 144 -4.07 54.63 3.11
CA SER A 144 -3.82 55.52 1.98
C SER A 144 -5.07 55.49 1.10
N ALA A 145 -5.74 56.64 1.02
CA ALA A 145 -6.91 56.83 0.19
C ALA A 145 -6.45 56.95 -1.28
N ILE A 146 -6.75 55.93 -2.09
CA ILE A 146 -6.67 56.05 -3.54
C ILE A 146 -8.10 56.22 -4.03
N TYR A 147 -8.49 57.48 -4.26
CA TYR A 147 -9.70 57.77 -5.02
C TYR A 147 -9.43 57.42 -6.48
N GLY A 148 -9.94 56.27 -6.94
CA GLY A 148 -9.84 55.81 -8.32
C GLY A 148 -11.22 55.45 -8.84
N PHE A 149 -11.73 56.24 -9.79
CA PHE A 149 -12.94 55.94 -10.54
C PHE A 149 -12.64 54.72 -11.45
N CYS A 150 -13.22 53.56 -11.17
CA CYS A 150 -12.97 52.36 -11.97
C CYS A 150 -14.29 51.63 -12.25
N SER A 151 -14.91 51.99 -13.38
CA SER A 151 -15.97 51.21 -13.98
C SER A 151 -15.40 49.86 -14.41
N SER A 152 -15.78 48.80 -13.71
CA SER A 152 -15.60 47.39 -14.07
C SER A 152 -14.20 46.78 -13.84
N LEU A 153 -13.80 46.62 -12.58
CA LEU A 153 -12.78 45.63 -12.19
C LEU A 153 -13.40 44.60 -11.21
N VAL A 154 -13.46 43.33 -11.61
CA VAL A 154 -13.81 42.23 -10.69
C VAL A 154 -12.54 41.77 -10.01
N ARG A 155 -12.50 41.88 -8.67
CA ARG A 155 -11.39 41.37 -7.86
C ARG A 155 -11.43 39.85 -7.89
N SER A 156 -10.40 39.23 -8.45
CA SER A 156 -10.19 37.78 -8.34
C SER A 156 -9.94 37.45 -6.87
N THR A 157 -10.97 36.96 -6.19
CA THR A 157 -10.79 36.30 -4.90
C THR A 157 -11.25 34.86 -5.03
N THR A 158 -10.23 33.99 -5.04
CA THR A 158 -10.26 32.55 -4.75
C THR A 158 -10.50 31.60 -5.94
N CYS A 159 -9.64 31.69 -6.96
CA CYS A 159 -9.26 30.51 -7.76
C CYS A 159 -7.94 29.95 -7.22
N PRO A 160 -7.86 28.66 -6.85
CA PRO A 160 -6.61 28.05 -6.40
C PRO A 160 -5.66 27.90 -7.60
N GLY A 161 -4.52 28.61 -7.58
CA GLY A 161 -3.45 28.42 -8.57
C GLY A 161 -2.77 29.68 -9.13
N ILE A 162 -3.10 30.90 -8.71
CA ILE A 162 -2.51 32.14 -9.25
C ILE A 162 -1.85 32.96 -8.12
N PRO A 163 -0.56 33.35 -8.23
CA PRO A 163 0.12 34.15 -7.21
C PRO A 163 -0.50 35.56 -7.09
N ARG A 164 -0.49 36.11 -5.86
CA ARG A 164 -1.12 37.40 -5.53
C ARG A 164 -0.46 38.55 -6.31
N GLY A 165 -1.25 39.31 -7.07
CA GLY A 165 -0.83 40.62 -7.60
C GLY A 165 -1.08 40.91 -9.08
N GLU A 166 -1.79 40.04 -9.81
CA GLU A 166 -2.13 40.26 -11.22
C GLU A 166 -3.63 40.46 -11.45
N PHE A 167 -3.97 41.41 -12.31
CA PHE A 167 -5.33 41.66 -12.80
C PHE A 167 -5.44 41.17 -14.24
N ILE A 168 -6.47 40.38 -14.52
CA ILE A 168 -6.73 39.81 -15.84
C ILE A 168 -7.95 40.50 -16.43
N THR A 169 -7.89 40.90 -17.70
CA THR A 169 -9.06 41.43 -18.41
C THR A 169 -10.02 40.30 -18.79
N LYS A 170 -11.28 40.62 -19.10
CA LYS A 170 -12.30 39.61 -19.49
C LYS A 170 -11.93 38.76 -20.71
N ASN A 171 -10.89 39.13 -21.46
CA ASN A 171 -10.43 38.46 -22.67
C ASN A 171 -9.15 37.63 -22.47
N GLY A 172 -8.62 37.51 -21.24
CA GLY A 172 -7.48 36.64 -20.95
C GLY A 172 -6.09 37.21 -21.28
N GLU A 173 -5.98 38.50 -21.60
CA GLU A 173 -4.69 39.17 -21.79
C GLU A 173 -4.15 39.73 -20.45
N VAL A 174 -2.86 39.45 -20.19
CA VAL A 174 -2.12 39.94 -19.03
C VAL A 174 -1.65 41.37 -19.31
N CYS A 175 -2.22 42.36 -18.63
CA CYS A 175 -1.70 43.73 -18.68
C CYS A 175 -0.46 43.85 -17.79
N GLY A 176 0.72 43.97 -18.42
CA GLY A 176 1.98 44.25 -17.73
C GLY A 176 2.02 45.63 -17.08
N ARG A 177 2.78 45.74 -15.97
CA ARG A 177 3.04 47.02 -15.28
C ARG A 177 3.93 47.92 -16.12
N SER A 178 3.51 49.15 -16.33
CA SER A 178 4.41 50.27 -16.63
C SER A 178 4.69 51.04 -15.35
N GLY A 179 5.98 51.14 -14.96
CA GLY A 179 6.57 52.19 -14.10
C GLY A 179 5.96 52.41 -12.73
#